data_AF-A0AAU2ZK56-F1
#
_entry.id   AF-A0AAU2ZK56-F1
#
_cell.length_a   1.000
_cell.length_b   1.000
_cell.length_c   1.000
_cell.angle_alpha   90.00
_cell.angle_beta   90.00
_cell.angle_gamma   90.00
#
_symmetry.space_group_name_H-M   'P 1'
#
loop_
_entity.id
_entity.type
_entity.pdbx_description
1 polymer ?
#
loop_
_entity_poly.entity_id
_entity_poly.type
_entity_poly.pdbx_seq_one_letter_code
_entity_poly.pdbx_strand_id
1 'polypeptide(L)'
;MVSTGTKAIVVVTALSVEYRAVTGHLRNLERVDHPTGLIFERGDLPGSPWQIYVAEAGEGNQAAATLTERAISWLSPRAVFFTGIAGGLKQDLALGDVVVATQVWGYQGGRQETDGLKARPRTWETTFELQQVARLVSRSAWAGRIAPPPEPLPRMHLKPVLAGEIVLDSAQSELGQYLDQHYNGAAAIETEGAGFASAAHLAGGIPFLVVRGISDRADGTKSDSDEAGVQETAARHAAAATMAVIAALVVQGDSGQPEQGHGMGGQQQINRAFGAAAVYAVQNGSQTINHGPRAGDQ
;
A
#
# COMPACT_ATOMS: atom_id res chain seq x y z
N MET A 1 -6.23 -28.74 -4.85
CA MET A 1 -4.84 -28.32 -5.14
C MET A 1 -4.52 -27.16 -4.23
N VAL A 2 -3.59 -27.33 -3.30
CA VAL A 2 -3.08 -26.22 -2.49
C VAL A 2 -2.28 -25.34 -3.45
N SER A 3 -2.81 -24.17 -3.79
CA SER A 3 -2.10 -23.21 -4.63
C SER A 3 -0.80 -22.84 -3.93
N THR A 4 0.34 -23.18 -4.54
CA THR A 4 1.64 -22.60 -4.20
C THR A 4 1.46 -21.09 -4.19
N GLY A 5 1.63 -20.44 -3.05
CA GLY A 5 1.27 -19.03 -2.85
C GLY A 5 1.75 -18.13 -4.00
N THR A 6 0.83 -17.31 -4.54
CA THR A 6 1.11 -16.41 -5.65
C THR A 6 2.34 -15.56 -5.35
N LYS A 7 3.37 -15.64 -6.20
CA LYS A 7 4.60 -14.81 -6.12
C LYS A 7 4.45 -13.45 -6.80
N ALA A 8 3.25 -13.08 -7.24
CA ALA A 8 2.99 -11.81 -7.91
C ALA A 8 2.72 -10.69 -6.91
N ILE A 9 3.36 -9.55 -7.12
CA ILE A 9 3.05 -8.27 -6.50
C ILE A 9 2.74 -7.30 -7.64
N VAL A 10 1.68 -6.49 -7.49
CA VAL A 10 1.38 -5.43 -8.46
C VAL A 10 1.85 -4.10 -7.91
N VAL A 11 2.52 -3.31 -8.73
CA VAL A 11 2.87 -1.92 -8.44
C VAL A 11 2.19 -1.04 -9.49
N VAL A 12 1.32 -0.16 -9.03
CA VAL A 12 0.64 0.84 -9.85
C VAL A 12 1.33 2.18 -9.66
N THR A 13 1.51 2.90 -10.75
CA THR A 13 2.10 4.25 -10.81
C THR A 13 1.16 5.15 -11.60
N ALA A 14 1.24 6.47 -11.42
CA ALA A 14 0.43 7.43 -12.17
C ALA A 14 1.19 7.97 -13.39
N LEU A 15 2.48 8.28 -13.22
CA LEU A 15 3.29 9.00 -14.21
C LEU A 15 4.43 8.16 -14.76
N SER A 16 4.87 8.45 -15.99
CA SER A 16 5.99 7.74 -16.61
C SER A 16 7.32 7.86 -15.87
N VAL A 17 7.54 8.95 -15.13
CA VAL A 17 8.73 9.10 -14.27
C VAL A 17 8.71 8.11 -13.09
N GLU A 18 7.54 7.89 -12.51
CA GLU A 18 7.32 6.94 -11.42
C GLU A 18 7.42 5.50 -11.94
N TYR A 19 6.80 5.23 -13.09
CA TYR A 19 6.89 3.95 -13.78
C TYR A 19 8.34 3.54 -14.02
N ARG A 20 9.14 4.44 -14.62
CA ARG A 20 10.57 4.22 -14.89
C ARG A 20 11.38 4.03 -13.62
N ALA A 21 11.07 4.77 -12.55
CA ALA A 21 11.72 4.60 -11.27
C ALA A 21 11.48 3.19 -10.70
N VAL A 22 10.26 2.67 -10.81
CA VAL A 22 9.91 1.30 -10.37
C VAL A 22 10.60 0.25 -11.25
N THR A 23 10.47 0.33 -12.58
CA THR A 23 11.04 -0.68 -13.49
C THR A 23 12.56 -0.69 -13.49
N GLY A 24 13.21 0.44 -13.16
CA GLY A 24 14.66 0.53 -12.97
C GLY A 24 15.24 -0.38 -11.88
N HIS A 25 14.41 -0.89 -10.96
CA HIS A 25 14.84 -1.88 -9.95
C HIS A 25 14.72 -3.34 -10.40
N LEU A 26 14.09 -3.60 -11.55
CA LEU A 26 13.72 -4.94 -11.98
C LEU A 26 14.70 -5.50 -13.01
N ARG A 27 14.73 -6.83 -13.12
CA ARG A 27 15.47 -7.58 -14.15
C ARG A 27 14.50 -8.43 -14.95
N ASN A 28 14.94 -8.88 -16.13
CA ASN A 28 14.18 -9.77 -17.01
C ASN A 28 12.76 -9.24 -17.32
N LEU A 29 12.67 -7.94 -17.65
CA LEU A 29 11.40 -7.29 -17.97
C LEU A 29 10.75 -7.94 -19.20
N GLU A 30 9.48 -8.31 -19.05
CA GLU A 30 8.63 -8.85 -20.10
C GLU A 30 7.30 -8.09 -20.13
N ARG A 31 6.87 -7.72 -21.33
CA ARG A 31 5.54 -7.14 -21.55
C ARG A 31 4.45 -8.20 -21.38
N VAL A 32 3.43 -7.90 -20.60
CA VAL A 32 2.28 -8.78 -20.33
C VAL A 32 0.99 -8.01 -20.59
N ASP A 33 0.21 -8.47 -21.58
CA ASP A 33 -1.00 -7.78 -22.04
C ASP A 33 -2.26 -8.44 -21.47
N HIS A 34 -3.06 -7.67 -20.72
CA HIS A 34 -4.40 -8.06 -20.34
C HIS A 34 -5.33 -8.01 -21.58
N PRO A 35 -6.26 -8.98 -21.77
CA PRO A 35 -7.16 -9.01 -22.95
C PRO A 35 -8.00 -7.75 -23.20
N THR A 36 -8.19 -6.91 -22.18
CA THR A 36 -8.95 -5.66 -22.25
C THR A 36 -8.06 -4.40 -22.27
N GLY A 37 -6.78 -4.54 -22.63
CA GLY A 37 -5.89 -3.42 -22.96
C GLY A 37 -5.03 -2.86 -21.83
N LEU A 38 -5.10 -3.41 -20.62
CA LEU A 38 -4.14 -3.07 -19.55
C LEU A 38 -2.81 -3.79 -19.83
N ILE A 39 -1.72 -3.03 -19.94
CA ILE A 39 -0.39 -3.58 -20.20
C ILE A 39 0.44 -3.48 -18.92
N PHE A 40 1.12 -4.57 -18.60
CA PHE A 40 2.12 -4.61 -17.53
C PHE A 40 3.51 -4.80 -18.13
N GLU A 41 4.52 -4.28 -17.43
CA GLU A 41 5.85 -4.89 -17.47
C GLU A 41 6.02 -5.77 -16.24
N ARG A 42 6.33 -7.05 -16.45
CA ARG A 42 6.64 -8.01 -15.39
C ARG A 42 8.15 -8.18 -15.30
N GLY A 43 8.72 -8.06 -14.10
CA GLY A 43 10.14 -8.31 -13.86
C GLY A 43 10.44 -8.96 -12.52
N ASP A 44 11.67 -9.45 -12.38
CA ASP A 44 12.20 -10.04 -11.16
C ASP A 44 12.82 -8.97 -10.28
N LEU A 45 12.49 -8.95 -8.98
CA LEU A 45 13.13 -8.07 -8.00
C LEU A 45 14.41 -8.74 -7.45
N PRO A 46 15.62 -8.18 -7.65
CA PRO A 46 16.85 -8.78 -7.15
C PRO A 46 16.84 -8.97 -5.64
N GLY A 47 17.30 -10.15 -5.21
CA GLY A 47 17.34 -10.55 -3.79
C GLY A 47 15.96 -10.83 -3.19
N SER A 48 14.94 -11.06 -4.02
CA SER A 48 13.58 -11.30 -3.59
C SER A 48 12.94 -12.43 -4.42
N PRO A 49 12.01 -13.22 -3.84
CA PRO A 49 11.28 -14.25 -4.58
C PRO A 49 10.08 -13.70 -5.37
N TRP A 50 9.79 -12.40 -5.28
CA TRP A 50 8.60 -11.78 -5.87
C TRP A 50 8.80 -11.40 -7.34
N GLN A 51 7.78 -11.68 -8.15
CA GLN A 51 7.61 -11.15 -9.50
C GLN A 51 6.77 -9.88 -9.43
N ILE A 52 7.28 -8.79 -9.98
CA ILE A 52 6.66 -7.47 -9.90
C ILE A 52 5.98 -7.16 -11.22
N TYR A 53 4.68 -6.93 -11.19
CA TYR A 53 3.88 -6.48 -12.32
C TYR A 53 3.65 -4.97 -12.18
N VAL A 54 4.21 -4.19 -13.09
CA VAL A 54 4.15 -2.72 -13.05
C VAL A 54 3.18 -2.22 -14.10
N ALA A 55 2.24 -1.37 -13.70
CA ALA A 55 1.32 -0.69 -14.60
C ALA A 55 1.32 0.84 -14.34
N GLU A 56 1.24 1.62 -15.41
CA GLU A 56 0.97 3.05 -15.36
C GLU A 56 -0.54 3.25 -15.51
N ALA A 57 -1.19 3.81 -14.50
CA ALA A 57 -2.63 4.04 -14.49
C ALA A 57 -3.04 5.40 -15.07
N GLY A 58 -2.10 6.34 -15.17
CA GLY A 58 -2.42 7.74 -15.37
C GLY A 58 -2.88 8.43 -14.09
N GLU A 59 -3.11 9.73 -14.20
CA GLU A 59 -3.55 10.59 -13.10
C GLU A 59 -5.04 10.38 -12.77
N GLY A 60 -5.39 10.58 -11.51
CA GLY A 60 -6.77 10.61 -11.03
C GLY A 60 -7.31 9.27 -10.50
N ASN A 61 -8.30 9.34 -9.60
CA ASN A 61 -8.75 8.17 -8.85
C ASN A 61 -9.54 7.18 -9.70
N GLN A 62 -10.22 7.61 -10.77
CA GLN A 62 -11.05 6.72 -11.59
C GLN A 62 -10.22 5.67 -12.34
N ALA A 63 -9.14 6.12 -12.97
CA ALA A 63 -8.22 5.23 -13.70
C ALA A 63 -7.47 4.32 -12.72
N ALA A 64 -6.93 4.91 -11.63
CA ALA A 64 -6.29 4.16 -10.56
C ALA A 64 -7.18 3.06 -9.99
N ALA A 65 -8.46 3.34 -9.70
CA ALA A 65 -9.40 2.35 -9.19
C ALA A 65 -9.65 1.21 -10.19
N THR A 66 -9.98 1.57 -11.44
CA THR A 66 -10.40 0.62 -12.47
C THR A 66 -9.27 -0.33 -12.86
N LEU A 67 -8.06 0.21 -13.02
CA LEU A 67 -6.90 -0.59 -13.42
C LEU A 67 -6.37 -1.45 -12.27
N THR A 68 -6.45 -0.95 -11.03
CA THR A 68 -6.09 -1.72 -9.84
C THR A 68 -7.04 -2.90 -9.65
N GLU A 69 -8.35 -2.70 -9.73
CA GLU A 69 -9.33 -3.80 -9.62
C GLU A 69 -9.09 -4.85 -10.69
N ARG A 70 -8.89 -4.42 -11.95
CA ARG A 70 -8.60 -5.33 -13.06
C ARG A 70 -7.33 -6.13 -12.83
N ALA A 71 -6.26 -5.49 -12.35
CA ALA A 71 -5.00 -6.15 -12.02
C ALA A 71 -5.19 -7.19 -10.91
N ILE A 72 -5.95 -6.86 -9.87
CA ILE A 72 -6.25 -7.77 -8.75
C ILE A 72 -7.06 -8.97 -9.25
N SER A 73 -8.13 -8.71 -10.00
CA SER A 73 -9.04 -9.73 -10.55
C SER A 73 -8.31 -10.71 -11.47
N TRP A 74 -7.39 -10.21 -12.30
CA TRP A 74 -6.66 -11.04 -13.25
C TRP A 74 -5.49 -11.81 -12.63
N LEU A 75 -4.67 -11.15 -11.81
CA LEU A 75 -3.40 -11.72 -11.34
C LEU A 75 -3.51 -12.39 -9.96
N SER A 76 -4.58 -12.10 -9.20
CA SER A 76 -4.73 -12.54 -7.80
C SER A 76 -3.43 -12.35 -6.99
N PRO A 77 -2.84 -11.14 -6.98
CA PRO A 77 -1.52 -10.90 -6.41
C PRO A 77 -1.52 -11.07 -4.89
N ARG A 78 -0.34 -11.18 -4.28
CA ARG A 78 -0.18 -11.25 -2.83
C ARG A 78 -0.44 -9.90 -2.15
N ALA A 79 -0.10 -8.81 -2.84
CA ALA A 79 -0.32 -7.45 -2.41
C ALA A 79 -0.26 -6.51 -3.63
N VAL A 80 -0.84 -5.31 -3.46
CA VAL A 80 -0.77 -4.23 -4.43
C VAL A 80 -0.14 -2.98 -3.80
N PHE A 81 0.68 -2.26 -4.54
CA PHE A 81 1.31 -1.03 -4.08
C PHE A 81 0.96 0.09 -5.05
N PHE A 82 0.66 1.28 -4.52
CA PHE A 82 0.66 2.49 -5.34
C PHE A 82 1.92 3.28 -5.02
N THR A 83 2.79 3.46 -6.01
CA THR A 83 4.07 4.14 -5.85
C THR A 83 4.12 5.36 -6.74
N GLY A 84 4.51 6.50 -6.18
CA GLY A 84 4.64 7.71 -6.98
C GLY A 84 5.13 8.91 -6.18
N ILE A 85 4.84 10.11 -6.66
CA ILE A 85 5.18 11.37 -6.01
C ILE A 85 3.96 12.01 -5.34
N ALA A 86 4.20 12.96 -4.44
CA ALA A 86 3.18 13.74 -3.75
C ALA A 86 3.73 15.10 -3.28
N GLY A 87 2.82 16.05 -3.06
CA GLY A 87 3.14 17.31 -2.39
C GLY A 87 3.20 17.11 -0.86
N GLY A 88 4.21 17.66 -0.22
CA GLY A 88 4.38 17.61 1.24
C GLY A 88 3.54 18.67 1.96
N LEU A 89 2.85 18.28 3.04
CA LEU A 89 1.97 19.16 3.83
C LEU A 89 2.54 19.56 5.19
N LYS A 90 3.77 19.14 5.49
CA LYS A 90 4.41 19.37 6.78
C LYS A 90 5.81 19.94 6.61
N GLN A 91 6.13 20.89 7.48
CA GLN A 91 7.43 21.55 7.48
C GLN A 91 8.59 20.61 7.83
N ASP A 92 8.31 19.48 8.49
CA ASP A 92 9.30 18.45 8.83
C ASP A 92 9.59 17.47 7.69
N LEU A 93 8.95 17.62 6.51
CA LEU A 93 9.21 16.83 5.31
C LEU A 93 10.17 17.56 4.38
N ALA A 94 11.28 16.90 4.05
CA ALA A 94 12.21 17.38 3.02
C ALA A 94 11.79 16.90 1.62
N LEU A 95 12.19 17.62 0.59
CA LEU A 95 12.09 17.13 -0.78
C LEU A 95 12.91 15.84 -0.91
N GLY A 96 12.32 14.83 -1.55
CA GLY A 96 12.89 13.49 -1.64
C GLY A 96 12.67 12.60 -0.40
N ASP A 97 12.12 13.10 0.71
CA ASP A 97 11.62 12.19 1.75
C ASP A 97 10.52 11.28 1.20
N VAL A 98 10.31 10.13 1.84
CA VAL A 98 9.27 9.17 1.47
C VAL A 98 8.20 9.12 2.55
N VAL A 99 6.93 9.23 2.17
CA VAL A 99 5.78 8.97 3.03
C VAL A 99 5.16 7.63 2.64
N VAL A 100 5.13 6.71 3.58
CA VAL A 100 4.37 5.46 3.50
C VAL A 100 3.04 5.68 4.21
N ALA A 101 1.94 5.58 3.47
CA ALA A 101 0.61 5.86 4.00
C ALA A 101 0.24 4.85 5.09
N THR A 102 -0.07 5.32 6.30
CA THR A 102 -0.77 4.50 7.31
C THR A 102 -2.26 4.43 7.01
N GLN A 103 -2.79 5.52 6.47
CA GLN A 103 -4.16 5.68 6.03
C GLN A 103 -4.16 6.51 4.75
N VAL A 104 -5.14 6.26 3.88
CA VAL A 104 -5.47 7.13 2.76
C VAL A 104 -6.79 7.84 3.08
N TRP A 105 -6.80 9.16 3.00
CA TRP A 105 -7.97 10.01 3.28
C TRP A 105 -8.47 10.65 1.99
N GLY A 106 -9.62 10.19 1.50
CA GLY A 106 -10.35 10.81 0.40
C GLY A 106 -11.02 12.10 0.88
N TYR A 107 -10.40 13.26 0.61
CA TYR A 107 -10.76 14.52 1.26
C TYR A 107 -11.93 15.28 0.62
N GLN A 108 -12.28 14.93 -0.62
CA GLN A 108 -13.33 15.62 -1.39
C GLN A 108 -14.75 15.15 -1.03
N GLY A 109 -14.89 14.18 -0.11
CA GLY A 109 -16.18 13.77 0.41
C GLY A 109 -16.76 14.79 1.39
N GLY A 110 -17.99 15.23 1.19
CA GLY A 110 -18.63 16.21 2.07
C GLY A 110 -20.05 16.61 1.66
N ARG A 111 -20.63 17.53 2.44
CA ARG A 111 -21.88 18.23 2.10
C ARG A 111 -21.60 19.73 2.03
N GLN A 112 -21.89 20.35 0.90
CA GLN A 112 -21.83 21.80 0.77
C GLN A 112 -23.07 22.43 1.40
N GLU A 113 -22.86 23.34 2.34
CA GLU A 113 -23.89 24.17 2.97
C GLU A 113 -23.58 25.66 2.75
N THR A 114 -24.50 26.53 3.15
CA THR A 114 -24.36 27.99 3.04
C THR A 114 -23.21 28.55 3.88
N ASP A 115 -22.82 27.84 4.95
CA ASP A 115 -21.73 28.19 5.86
C ASP A 115 -20.41 27.46 5.53
N GLY A 116 -20.37 26.63 4.48
CA GLY A 116 -19.16 25.98 4.00
C GLY A 116 -19.30 24.47 3.74
N LEU A 117 -18.17 23.83 3.42
CA LEU A 117 -18.10 22.39 3.17
C LEU A 117 -17.97 21.61 4.47
N LYS A 118 -19.01 20.82 4.83
CA LYS A 118 -18.93 19.89 5.95
C LYS A 118 -18.23 18.60 5.51
N ALA A 119 -16.97 18.46 5.95
CA ALA A 119 -16.11 17.32 5.66
C ALA A 119 -16.79 15.99 6.01
N ARG A 120 -16.79 15.04 5.07
CA ARG A 120 -17.18 13.65 5.27
C ARG A 120 -16.19 12.75 4.52
N PRO A 121 -14.94 12.68 4.99
CA PRO A 121 -13.92 11.94 4.30
C PRO A 121 -14.24 10.45 4.29
N ARG A 122 -13.76 9.78 3.23
CA ARG A 122 -13.60 8.33 3.25
C ARG A 122 -12.17 8.01 3.64
N THR A 123 -12.01 7.04 4.54
CA THR A 123 -10.70 6.63 5.04
C THR A 123 -10.49 5.16 4.75
N TRP A 124 -9.32 4.83 4.24
CA TRP A 124 -8.87 3.46 4.05
C TRP A 124 -7.58 3.24 4.84
N GLU A 125 -7.63 2.31 5.79
CA GLU A 125 -6.44 1.83 6.52
C GLU A 125 -5.58 1.00 5.56
N THR A 126 -4.27 1.29 5.48
CA THR A 126 -3.36 0.39 4.75
C THR A 126 -3.10 -0.86 5.58
N THR A 127 -2.65 -1.94 4.95
CA THR A 127 -2.59 -3.25 5.61
C THR A 127 -1.59 -3.29 6.75
N PHE A 128 -2.03 -3.73 7.93
CA PHE A 128 -1.21 -3.78 9.14
C PHE A 128 0.12 -4.52 8.93
N GLU A 129 0.11 -5.68 8.28
CA GLU A 129 1.33 -6.44 7.95
C GLU A 129 2.32 -5.58 7.14
N LEU A 130 1.86 -4.95 6.07
CA LEU A 130 2.70 -4.11 5.21
C LEU A 130 3.22 -2.87 5.96
N GLN A 131 2.41 -2.29 6.86
CA GLN A 131 2.86 -1.21 7.74
C GLN A 131 3.97 -1.68 8.70
N GLN A 132 3.87 -2.88 9.29
CA GLN A 132 4.93 -3.41 10.16
C GLN A 132 6.23 -3.63 9.39
N VAL A 133 6.14 -4.18 8.18
CA VAL A 133 7.30 -4.35 7.30
C VAL A 133 7.91 -2.99 6.94
N ALA A 134 7.09 -2.00 6.59
CA ALA A 134 7.58 -0.64 6.33
C ALA A 134 8.25 -0.01 7.56
N ARG A 135 7.75 -0.23 8.78
CA ARG A 135 8.40 0.24 10.03
C ARG A 135 9.75 -0.44 10.29
N LEU A 136 9.89 -1.71 9.92
CA LEU A 136 11.17 -2.41 10.00
C LEU A 136 12.15 -1.84 8.97
N VAL A 137 11.70 -1.68 7.72
CA VAL A 137 12.49 -1.16 6.60
C VAL A 137 12.92 0.29 6.83
N SER A 138 12.08 1.13 7.44
CA SER A 138 12.44 2.53 7.72
C SER A 138 13.63 2.68 8.68
N ARG A 139 13.96 1.63 9.43
CA ARG A 139 15.09 1.58 10.38
C ARG A 139 16.31 0.86 9.81
N SER A 140 16.23 0.35 8.57
CA SER A 140 17.29 -0.37 7.90
C SER A 140 17.89 0.45 6.74
N ALA A 141 18.89 -0.11 6.06
CA ALA A 141 19.60 0.53 4.95
C ALA A 141 18.80 0.54 3.63
N TRP A 142 17.50 0.87 3.66
CA TRP A 142 16.64 0.89 2.48
C TRP A 142 17.12 1.89 1.42
N ALA A 143 17.70 3.02 1.85
CA ALA A 143 18.27 4.03 0.98
C ALA A 143 19.45 3.50 0.13
N GLY A 144 20.05 2.37 0.51
CA GLY A 144 21.06 1.69 -0.31
C GLY A 144 20.53 1.13 -1.63
N ARG A 145 19.20 1.09 -1.82
CA ARG A 145 18.58 0.78 -3.12
C ARG A 145 18.51 2.00 -4.05
N ILE A 146 18.70 3.21 -3.54
CA ILE A 146 18.61 4.44 -4.34
C ILE A 146 19.87 4.60 -5.19
N ALA A 147 19.69 4.86 -6.48
CA ALA A 147 20.77 5.14 -7.42
C ALA A 147 20.43 6.40 -8.25
N PRO A 148 21.31 7.43 -8.29
CA PRO A 148 22.55 7.55 -7.50
C PRO A 148 22.28 7.69 -5.99
N PRO A 149 23.24 7.30 -5.11
CA PRO A 149 23.08 7.47 -3.67
C PRO A 149 22.84 8.94 -3.29
N PRO A 150 21.81 9.24 -2.50
CA PRO A 150 21.47 10.62 -2.14
C PRO A 150 22.32 11.12 -0.98
N GLU A 151 22.61 12.42 -0.98
CA GLU A 151 23.23 13.14 0.13
C GLU A 151 22.49 14.47 0.36
N PRO A 152 21.81 14.66 1.51
CA PRO A 152 21.66 13.73 2.63
C PRO A 152 20.75 12.53 2.31
N LEU A 153 20.81 11.49 3.15
CA LEU A 153 19.90 10.34 3.04
C LEU A 153 18.44 10.77 3.33
N PRO A 154 17.47 10.36 2.48
CA PRO A 154 16.06 10.65 2.71
C PRO A 154 15.52 9.87 3.91
N ARG A 155 14.48 10.41 4.54
CA ARG A 155 13.76 9.76 5.63
C ARG A 155 12.51 9.07 5.11
N MET A 156 12.11 7.99 5.78
CA MET A 156 10.84 7.32 5.56
C MET A 156 9.89 7.60 6.71
N HIS A 157 8.76 8.24 6.41
CA HIS A 157 7.74 8.65 7.35
C HIS A 157 6.51 7.77 7.20
N LEU A 158 5.95 7.26 8.30
CA LEU A 158 4.68 6.54 8.29
C LEU A 158 3.59 7.45 8.84
N LYS A 159 2.80 8.06 7.95
CA LYS A 159 1.76 9.06 8.28
C LYS A 159 0.59 8.94 7.28
N PRO A 160 -0.61 9.51 7.57
CA PRO A 160 -1.71 9.55 6.62
C PRO A 160 -1.40 10.37 5.36
N VAL A 161 -2.04 10.03 4.24
CA VAL A 161 -1.94 10.73 2.94
C VAL A 161 -3.34 11.15 2.47
N LEU A 162 -3.48 12.38 2.00
CA LEU A 162 -4.69 12.89 1.36
C LEU A 162 -4.72 12.51 -0.12
N ALA A 163 -5.89 12.09 -0.59
CA ALA A 163 -6.13 11.71 -1.96
C ALA A 163 -7.39 12.39 -2.52
N GLY A 164 -7.31 12.97 -3.71
CA GLY A 164 -8.44 13.61 -4.40
C GLY A 164 -8.18 13.82 -5.89
N GLU A 165 -8.92 14.71 -6.54
CA GLU A 165 -8.76 15.02 -7.97
C GLU A 165 -8.07 16.39 -8.20
N ILE A 166 -7.81 17.15 -7.14
CA ILE A 166 -7.23 18.50 -7.25
C ILE A 166 -5.75 18.43 -6.89
N VAL A 167 -4.89 18.86 -7.82
CA VAL A 167 -3.49 19.14 -7.53
C VAL A 167 -3.42 20.40 -6.66
N LEU A 168 -2.97 20.25 -5.42
CA LEU A 168 -2.82 21.37 -4.50
C LEU A 168 -1.50 22.09 -4.77
N ASP A 169 -1.58 23.26 -5.40
CA ASP A 169 -0.39 24.06 -5.70
C ASP A 169 0.07 24.92 -4.51
N SER A 170 -0.87 25.48 -3.74
CA SER A 170 -0.58 26.36 -2.61
C SER A 170 -1.39 26.03 -1.36
N ALA A 171 -0.70 25.86 -0.24
CA ALA A 171 -1.24 25.64 1.09
C ALA A 171 -1.97 26.88 1.63
N GLN A 172 -1.72 28.05 1.04
CA GLN A 172 -2.41 29.30 1.37
C GLN A 172 -3.71 29.49 0.59
N SER A 173 -3.99 28.63 -0.42
CA SER A 173 -5.29 28.62 -1.11
C SER A 173 -6.44 28.27 -0.15
N GLU A 174 -7.68 28.55 -0.56
CA GLU A 174 -8.88 28.17 0.21
C GLU A 174 -8.88 26.67 0.55
N LEU A 175 -8.58 25.83 -0.44
CA LEU A 175 -8.45 24.39 -0.23
C LEU A 175 -7.29 24.05 0.71
N GLY A 176 -6.13 24.68 0.56
CA GLY A 176 -4.98 24.45 1.43
C GLY A 176 -5.28 24.76 2.90
N GLN A 177 -5.93 25.89 3.17
CA GLN A 177 -6.36 26.29 4.51
C GLN A 177 -7.42 25.33 5.07
N TYR A 178 -8.38 24.90 4.24
CA TYR A 178 -9.39 23.91 4.62
C TYR A 178 -8.74 22.57 5.00
N LEU A 179 -7.77 22.12 4.20
CA LEU A 179 -7.06 20.87 4.45
C LEU A 179 -6.21 20.93 5.72
N ASP A 180 -5.57 22.05 6.00
CA ASP A 180 -4.85 22.23 7.26
C ASP A 180 -5.82 22.22 8.47
N GLN A 181 -6.99 22.86 8.36
CA GLN A 181 -7.96 22.90 9.46
C GLN A 181 -8.61 21.54 9.77
N HIS A 182 -8.95 20.75 8.74
CA HIS A 182 -9.72 19.52 8.90
C HIS A 182 -8.89 18.25 8.82
N TYR A 183 -7.69 18.31 8.25
CA TYR A 183 -6.86 17.15 7.94
C TYR A 183 -5.37 17.36 8.34
N ASN A 184 -5.09 18.16 9.38
CA ASN A 184 -3.73 18.45 9.85
C ASN A 184 -2.87 17.22 10.22
N GLY A 185 -3.45 16.02 10.35
CA GLY A 185 -2.71 14.78 10.56
C GLY A 185 -2.05 14.23 9.29
N ALA A 186 -2.48 14.65 8.10
CA ALA A 186 -1.94 14.16 6.83
C ALA A 186 -0.57 14.76 6.52
N ALA A 187 0.32 13.92 6.02
CA ALA A 187 1.70 14.31 5.70
C ALA A 187 1.87 14.76 4.24
N ALA A 188 1.11 14.17 3.33
CA ALA A 188 1.22 14.45 1.90
C ALA A 188 -0.16 14.46 1.22
N ILE A 189 -0.22 15.05 0.02
CA ILE A 189 -1.39 15.08 -0.85
C ILE A 189 -1.04 14.62 -2.28
N GLU A 190 -1.91 13.81 -2.86
CA GLU A 190 -1.77 13.23 -4.21
C GLU A 190 -3.16 12.94 -4.82
N THR A 191 -3.20 12.38 -6.03
CA THR A 191 -4.41 12.35 -6.87
C THR A 191 -5.00 10.96 -7.19
N GLU A 192 -4.43 9.85 -6.71
CA GLU A 192 -4.83 8.49 -7.11
C GLU A 192 -5.16 7.55 -5.95
N GLY A 193 -4.63 7.83 -4.77
CA GLY A 193 -4.57 6.90 -3.65
C GLY A 193 -5.96 6.46 -3.18
N ALA A 194 -6.96 7.35 -3.23
CA ALA A 194 -8.34 7.02 -2.81
C ALA A 194 -8.97 6.02 -3.77
N GLY A 195 -8.77 6.18 -5.08
CA GLY A 195 -9.23 5.24 -6.09
C GLY A 195 -8.58 3.88 -5.95
N PHE A 196 -7.25 3.87 -5.84
CA PHE A 196 -6.45 2.66 -5.60
C PHE A 196 -6.88 1.93 -4.33
N ALA A 197 -6.95 2.64 -3.19
CA ALA A 197 -7.33 2.05 -1.91
C ALA A 197 -8.78 1.55 -1.90
N SER A 198 -9.69 2.28 -2.57
CA SER A 198 -11.07 1.83 -2.76
C SER A 198 -11.14 0.52 -3.56
N ALA A 199 -10.37 0.40 -4.64
CA ALA A 199 -10.32 -0.83 -5.43
C ALA A 199 -9.76 -2.01 -4.62
N ALA A 200 -8.66 -1.82 -3.90
CA ALA A 200 -8.08 -2.85 -3.04
C ALA A 200 -9.05 -3.29 -1.92
N HIS A 201 -9.75 -2.33 -1.31
CA HIS A 201 -10.75 -2.61 -0.28
C HIS A 201 -11.94 -3.41 -0.84
N LEU A 202 -12.48 -3.02 -1.99
CA LEU A 202 -13.62 -3.67 -2.62
C LEU A 202 -13.27 -5.06 -3.19
N ALA A 203 -12.02 -5.29 -3.59
CA ALA A 203 -11.52 -6.57 -4.05
C ALA A 203 -11.26 -7.58 -2.91
N GLY A 204 -12.10 -7.59 -1.88
CA GLY A 204 -11.98 -8.48 -0.72
C GLY A 204 -10.93 -8.05 0.30
N GLY A 205 -10.47 -6.80 0.27
CA GLY A 205 -9.48 -6.28 1.21
C GLY A 205 -8.08 -6.85 1.00
N ILE A 206 -7.66 -7.01 -0.26
CA ILE A 206 -6.31 -7.45 -0.61
C ILE A 206 -5.26 -6.56 0.08
N PRO A 207 -4.14 -7.12 0.56
CA PRO A 207 -3.08 -6.31 1.16
C PRO A 207 -2.60 -5.19 0.25
N PHE A 208 -2.58 -3.96 0.76
CA PHE A 208 -2.15 -2.80 -0.01
C PHE A 208 -1.38 -1.76 0.80
N LEU A 209 -0.54 -0.99 0.10
CA LEU A 209 0.21 0.13 0.65
C LEU A 209 0.35 1.25 -0.40
N VAL A 210 0.33 2.51 0.05
CA VAL A 210 0.64 3.68 -0.79
C VAL A 210 1.97 4.26 -0.32
N VAL A 211 2.88 4.50 -1.27
CA VAL A 211 4.25 4.98 -1.02
C VAL A 211 4.52 6.18 -1.91
N ARG A 212 4.77 7.34 -1.31
CA ARG A 212 4.92 8.61 -2.03
C ARG A 212 6.25 9.28 -1.71
N GLY A 213 7.01 9.65 -2.73
CA GLY A 213 8.16 10.54 -2.60
C GLY A 213 7.71 12.00 -2.63
N ILE A 214 8.27 12.85 -1.78
CA ILE A 214 7.90 14.26 -1.72
C ILE A 214 8.57 15.05 -2.86
N SER A 215 7.79 15.51 -3.83
CA SER A 215 8.27 16.25 -5.02
C SER A 215 8.21 17.77 -4.88
N ASP A 216 7.36 18.27 -3.99
CA ASP A 216 7.17 19.69 -3.75
C ASP A 216 6.56 19.90 -2.36
N ARG A 217 6.38 21.16 -1.96
CA ARG A 217 5.84 21.55 -0.65
C ARG A 217 4.40 22.02 -0.68
N ALA A 218 3.74 21.93 -1.84
CA ALA A 218 2.40 22.47 -2.07
C ALA A 218 2.21 23.88 -1.47
N ASP A 219 3.22 24.77 -1.53
CA ASP A 219 3.23 26.08 -0.87
C ASP A 219 3.22 27.26 -1.86
N GLY A 220 2.95 26.99 -3.14
CA GLY A 220 2.93 27.98 -4.22
C GLY A 220 4.31 28.49 -4.63
N THR A 221 5.41 27.87 -4.13
CA THR A 221 6.78 28.25 -4.51
C THR A 221 7.38 27.37 -5.61
N LYS A 222 6.54 26.57 -6.29
CA LYS A 222 6.96 25.73 -7.41
C LYS A 222 7.62 26.61 -8.49
N SER A 223 8.90 26.33 -8.76
CA SER A 223 9.67 27.02 -9.80
C SER A 223 10.01 26.04 -10.92
N ASP A 224 9.51 26.30 -12.12
CA ASP A 224 9.57 25.42 -13.29
C ASP A 224 10.98 24.89 -13.64
N SER A 225 12.07 25.58 -13.25
CA SER A 225 13.42 25.27 -13.72
C SER A 225 14.07 24.02 -13.12
N ASP A 226 13.68 23.59 -11.91
CA ASP A 226 14.26 22.41 -11.22
C ASP A 226 13.23 21.30 -10.93
N GLU A 227 11.96 21.49 -11.32
CA GLU A 227 10.86 20.57 -10.99
C GLU A 227 11.07 19.15 -11.51
N ALA A 228 11.55 19.00 -12.74
CA ALA A 228 11.77 17.68 -13.34
C ALA A 228 12.81 16.87 -12.54
N GLY A 229 13.89 17.50 -12.09
CA GLY A 229 14.94 16.83 -11.31
C GLY A 229 14.47 16.41 -9.92
N VAL A 230 13.63 17.23 -9.28
CA VAL A 230 13.04 16.91 -7.97
C VAL A 230 12.01 15.79 -8.08
N GLN A 231 11.13 15.83 -9.08
CA GLN A 231 10.15 14.75 -9.33
C GLN A 231 10.84 13.41 -9.59
N GLU A 232 11.87 13.39 -10.43
CA GLU A 232 12.67 12.19 -10.67
C GLU A 232 13.31 11.65 -9.39
N THR A 233 13.84 12.55 -8.55
CA THR A 233 14.45 12.18 -7.27
C THR A 233 13.42 11.58 -6.31
N ALA A 234 12.27 12.25 -6.16
CA ALA A 234 11.16 11.78 -5.34
C ALA A 234 10.65 10.41 -5.83
N ALA A 235 10.47 10.24 -7.14
CA ALA A 235 10.04 8.98 -7.74
C ALA A 235 11.05 7.84 -7.48
N ARG A 236 12.35 8.09 -7.67
CA ARG A 236 13.43 7.12 -7.35
C ARG A 236 13.41 6.70 -5.88
N HIS A 237 13.23 7.65 -4.97
CA HIS A 237 13.20 7.37 -3.54
C HIS A 237 11.95 6.57 -3.16
N ALA A 238 10.77 6.92 -3.70
CA ALA A 238 9.54 6.17 -3.48
C ALA A 238 9.66 4.73 -4.02
N ALA A 239 10.19 4.56 -5.23
CA ALA A 239 10.43 3.25 -5.83
C ALA A 239 11.39 2.40 -4.99
N ALA A 240 12.51 2.97 -4.55
CA ALA A 240 13.47 2.27 -3.70
C ALA A 240 12.86 1.82 -2.36
N ALA A 241 12.03 2.67 -1.73
CA ALA A 241 11.28 2.34 -0.53
C ALA A 241 10.27 1.21 -0.78
N THR A 242 9.46 1.29 -1.84
CA THR A 242 8.52 0.24 -2.23
C THR A 242 9.24 -1.09 -2.44
N MET A 243 10.35 -1.10 -3.18
CA MET A 243 11.13 -2.31 -3.42
C MET A 243 11.76 -2.87 -2.14
N ALA A 244 12.19 -2.02 -1.21
CA ALA A 244 12.70 -2.45 0.07
C ALA A 244 11.61 -3.13 0.93
N VAL A 245 10.39 -2.58 0.92
CA VAL A 245 9.23 -3.17 1.59
C VAL A 245 8.87 -4.51 0.95
N ILE A 246 8.76 -4.58 -0.38
CA ILE A 246 8.43 -5.82 -1.09
C ILE A 246 9.49 -6.90 -0.83
N ALA A 247 10.78 -6.56 -0.90
CA ALA A 247 11.86 -7.51 -0.65
C ALA A 247 11.86 -8.09 0.78
N ALA A 248 11.34 -7.34 1.76
CA ALA A 248 11.20 -7.77 3.14
C ALA A 248 9.92 -8.59 3.41
N LEU A 249 9.03 -8.75 2.42
CA LEU A 249 7.85 -9.62 2.55
C LEU A 249 8.25 -11.09 2.48
N VAL A 250 7.76 -11.87 3.45
CA VAL A 250 7.94 -13.32 3.48
C VAL A 250 6.89 -13.98 2.59
N VAL A 251 7.31 -14.91 1.73
CA VAL A 251 6.37 -15.78 1.00
C VAL A 251 5.70 -16.68 2.03
N GLN A 252 4.37 -16.59 2.17
CA GLN A 252 3.65 -17.56 2.99
C GLN A 252 3.69 -18.91 2.28
N GLY A 253 4.66 -19.74 2.67
CA GLY A 253 4.93 -21.02 2.04
C GLY A 253 6.38 -21.48 2.16
N ASP A 254 7.00 -21.32 3.32
CA ASP A 254 8.02 -22.26 3.82
C ASP A 254 8.14 -22.09 5.34
N SER A 255 7.04 -22.31 6.06
CA SER A 255 7.19 -22.72 7.46
C SER A 255 7.84 -24.09 7.40
N GLY A 256 9.18 -24.14 7.35
CA GLY A 256 9.92 -25.28 7.81
C GLY A 256 9.39 -25.56 9.21
N GLN A 257 8.50 -26.54 9.32
CA GLN A 257 8.19 -27.09 10.62
C GLN A 257 9.55 -27.49 11.20
N PRO A 258 9.91 -27.08 12.41
CA PRO A 258 11.05 -27.69 13.06
C PRO A 258 10.77 -29.19 13.04
N GLU A 259 11.66 -29.99 12.46
CA GLU A 259 11.58 -31.44 12.51
C GLU A 259 11.47 -31.85 13.98
N GLN A 260 10.24 -32.09 14.45
CA GLN A 260 10.01 -32.73 15.71
C GLN A 260 10.27 -34.22 15.49
N GLY A 261 11.49 -34.62 15.81
CA GLY A 261 11.85 -36.02 15.90
C GLY A 261 10.92 -36.76 16.86
N HIS A 262 10.28 -37.80 16.32
CA HIS A 262 9.80 -39.02 16.99
C HIS A 262 8.98 -38.91 18.29
N GLY A 263 7.68 -39.22 18.17
CA GLY A 263 6.85 -39.72 19.27
C GLY A 263 5.49 -40.20 18.76
N MET A 264 5.19 -41.49 18.90
CA MET A 264 4.01 -42.16 18.36
C MET A 264 2.66 -41.56 18.84
N GLY A 265 1.69 -41.52 17.91
CA GLY A 265 0.29 -41.87 18.17
C GLY A 265 -0.66 -40.77 18.64
N GLY A 266 -1.49 -40.26 17.71
CA GLY A 266 -2.73 -39.53 18.05
C GLY A 266 -3.17 -38.58 16.93
N GLN A 267 -4.08 -39.03 16.05
CA GLN A 267 -4.71 -38.15 15.06
C GLN A 267 -5.56 -37.08 15.76
N GLN A 268 -5.14 -35.81 15.70
CA GLN A 268 -5.99 -34.68 16.03
C GLN A 268 -6.88 -34.33 14.82
N GLN A 269 -8.15 -34.72 14.88
CA GLN A 269 -9.19 -34.18 13.99
C GLN A 269 -9.68 -32.85 14.55
N ILE A 270 -9.50 -31.78 13.77
CA ILE A 270 -10.05 -30.45 14.06
C ILE A 270 -11.25 -30.22 13.14
N ASN A 271 -12.47 -30.38 13.67
CA ASN A 271 -13.69 -30.03 12.94
C ASN A 271 -14.01 -28.54 13.16
N ARG A 272 -13.99 -27.73 12.10
CA ARG A 272 -14.52 -26.36 12.12
C ARG A 272 -15.97 -26.37 11.63
N ALA A 273 -16.90 -26.00 12.50
CA ALA A 273 -18.29 -25.71 12.12
C ALA A 273 -18.45 -24.22 11.81
N PHE A 274 -19.07 -23.88 10.67
CA PHE A 274 -19.50 -22.52 10.35
C PHE A 274 -20.96 -22.34 10.79
N GLY A 275 -21.21 -21.39 11.70
CA GLY A 275 -22.53 -21.02 12.19
C GLY A 275 -22.43 -20.24 13.51
N ALA A 276 -23.22 -19.18 13.66
CA ALA A 276 -23.10 -18.18 14.72
C ALA A 276 -23.39 -18.71 16.14
N ALA A 277 -22.37 -19.29 16.78
CA ALA A 277 -22.11 -19.33 18.23
C ALA A 277 -20.83 -20.17 18.43
N ALA A 278 -19.75 -19.57 18.93
CA ALA A 278 -18.50 -20.28 19.14
C ALA A 278 -18.64 -21.28 20.30
N VAL A 279 -18.60 -22.58 20.00
CA VAL A 279 -18.44 -23.66 20.99
C VAL A 279 -16.99 -24.12 20.93
N TYR A 280 -16.27 -24.00 22.05
CA TYR A 280 -14.94 -24.57 22.20
C TYR A 280 -15.05 -25.90 22.94
N ALA A 281 -14.63 -26.98 22.30
CA ALA A 281 -14.42 -28.26 22.95
C ALA A 281 -12.91 -28.53 23.03
N VAL A 282 -12.40 -28.77 24.23
CA VAL A 282 -11.04 -29.29 24.45
C VAL A 282 -11.20 -30.74 24.89
N GLN A 283 -10.61 -31.66 24.13
CA GLN A 283 -10.66 -33.09 24.43
C GLN A 283 -9.35 -33.50 25.08
N ASN A 284 -9.42 -34.01 26.33
CA ASN A 284 -8.28 -34.57 27.04
C ASN A 284 -8.60 -36.03 27.38
N GLY A 285 -8.16 -36.96 26.53
CA GLY A 285 -8.47 -38.40 26.66
C GLY A 285 -9.92 -38.77 26.29
N SER A 286 -10.48 -39.77 26.95
CA SER A 286 -11.79 -40.39 26.60
C SER A 286 -13.02 -39.64 27.13
N GLN A 287 -12.89 -38.38 27.55
CA GLN A 287 -14.01 -37.56 28.02
C GLN A 287 -14.15 -36.29 27.20
N THR A 288 -15.38 -36.03 26.75
CA THR A 288 -15.77 -34.78 26.08
C THR A 288 -16.48 -33.89 27.08
N ILE A 289 -15.91 -32.71 27.36
CA ILE A 289 -16.56 -31.69 28.20
C ILE A 289 -17.04 -30.57 27.27
N ASN A 290 -18.37 -30.41 27.18
CA ASN A 290 -18.99 -29.33 26.42
C ASN A 290 -19.16 -28.09 27.31
N HIS A 291 -18.60 -26.95 26.88
CA HIS A 291 -18.94 -25.65 27.42
C HIS A 291 -19.79 -24.89 26.40
N GLY A 292 -21.10 -24.83 26.67
CA GLY A 292 -22.06 -23.99 25.96
C GLY A 292 -22.98 -23.28 26.96
N PRO A 293 -23.62 -22.16 26.58
CA PRO A 293 -24.54 -21.45 27.46
C PRO A 293 -25.73 -22.36 27.82
N ARG A 294 -26.02 -22.50 29.11
CA ARG A 294 -27.20 -23.24 29.59
C ARG A 294 -28.45 -22.50 29.15
N ALA A 295 -29.30 -23.16 28.36
CA ALA A 295 -30.67 -22.74 28.15
C ALA A 295 -31.53 -23.13 29.36
N GLY A 296 -32.31 -22.16 29.88
CA GLY A 296 -33.49 -22.36 30.74
C GLY A 296 -33.28 -22.14 32.24
N ASP A 297 -33.86 -21.06 32.81
CA ASP A 297 -35.25 -21.10 33.32
C ASP A 297 -35.75 -19.69 33.71
N GLN A 298 -36.98 -19.40 33.24
CA GLN A 298 -37.82 -18.17 33.34
C GLN A 298 -37.68 -17.12 32.22
#